data_AF-A9D4U0-F1
#
_entry.id   AF-A9D4U0-F1
#
_cell.length_a   1.000
_cell.length_b   1.000
_cell.length_c   1.000
_cell.angle_alpha   90.00
_cell.angle_beta   90.00
_cell.angle_gamma   90.00
#
_symmetry.space_group_name_H-M   'P 1'
#
loop_
_entity.id
_entity.type
_entity.pdbx_description
1 polymer ?
#
loop_
_entity_poly.entity_id
_entity_poly.type
_entity_poly.pdbx_seq_one_letter_code
_entity_poly.pdbx_strand_id
1 'polypeptide(L)'
;MKYVQPLGEAADASYVDGNRSAGTKGSLVPAAAVENPQREIDHVISFFGLTPANTDLQQLRKAIEAAIAAATGGGDTSQFLLISQARSRLKFFPEIESADGKMNVTSPSAGTVQVPTSVTFTHRGSYPVSTSDYLEAARTFDTLANKTYHLRWNPVDGFTLEDLADSGYNPSVLAESNVAFDSTYDDMLIARIVTSAGNVATITNLVNRDRYSTTVGRAAFVDIGGAGAQTDTYVLDLARTPEIALSKFSQNTTGSANDGGETAVFPTVKTRYSLSVQSYTISNGTTYATVYDYTVWL
;
A
#
# COMPACT_ATOMS: atom_id res chain seq x y z
N MET A 1 9.14 25.52 -31.29
CA MET A 1 9.45 26.18 -32.57
C MET A 1 9.64 25.21 -33.74
N LYS A 2 9.11 25.53 -34.94
CA LYS A 2 9.50 24.90 -36.21
C LYS A 2 10.88 25.44 -36.64
N TYR A 3 11.79 24.57 -37.11
CA TYR A 3 13.11 24.97 -37.61
C TYR A 3 13.01 25.98 -38.76
N VAL A 4 13.89 26.98 -38.75
CA VAL A 4 14.02 27.99 -39.82
C VAL A 4 15.43 27.90 -40.40
N GLN A 5 15.55 27.41 -41.63
CA GLN A 5 16.82 27.25 -42.33
C GLN A 5 17.51 28.61 -42.61
N PRO A 6 18.83 28.64 -42.87
CA PRO A 6 19.53 29.85 -43.26
C PRO A 6 18.93 30.53 -44.49
N LEU A 7 19.06 31.85 -44.55
CA LEU A 7 18.46 32.65 -45.62
C LEU A 7 19.09 32.31 -46.98
N GLY A 8 18.26 31.88 -47.93
CA GLY A 8 18.68 31.53 -49.29
C GLY A 8 19.18 30.10 -49.45
N GLU A 9 19.18 29.29 -48.39
CA GLU A 9 19.60 27.89 -48.43
C GLU A 9 18.41 26.93 -48.59
N ALA A 10 18.71 25.67 -48.95
CA ALA A 10 17.74 24.60 -49.07
C ALA A 10 16.99 24.33 -47.75
N ALA A 11 15.84 23.66 -47.86
CA ALA A 11 15.10 23.19 -46.69
C ALA A 11 15.99 22.34 -45.79
N ASP A 12 15.89 22.56 -44.48
CA ASP A 12 16.63 21.85 -43.44
C ASP A 12 18.17 21.99 -43.49
N ALA A 13 18.70 22.92 -44.29
CA ALA A 13 20.12 23.23 -44.28
C ALA A 13 20.58 23.71 -42.90
N SER A 14 21.73 23.22 -42.43
CA SER A 14 22.34 23.64 -41.15
C SER A 14 22.93 25.04 -41.25
N TYR A 15 22.95 25.77 -40.13
CA TYR A 15 23.74 26.99 -40.00
C TYR A 15 25.23 26.64 -39.94
N VAL A 16 26.03 27.34 -40.74
CA VAL A 16 27.48 27.13 -40.86
C VAL A 16 28.21 28.44 -40.52
N ASP A 17 29.23 28.37 -39.68
CA ASP A 17 30.06 29.51 -39.37
C ASP A 17 30.94 29.90 -40.57
N GLY A 18 31.18 31.21 -40.70
CA GLY A 18 32.10 31.71 -41.71
C GLY A 18 33.55 31.41 -41.34
N ASN A 19 34.34 30.92 -42.29
CA ASN A 19 35.78 30.75 -42.15
C ASN A 19 36.53 31.73 -43.04
N ARG A 20 37.02 32.82 -42.44
CA ARG A 20 37.74 33.89 -43.15
C ARG A 20 39.03 33.39 -43.81
N SER A 21 39.72 32.40 -43.22
CA SER A 21 40.95 31.83 -43.76
C SER A 21 40.71 30.94 -44.98
N ALA A 22 39.52 30.36 -45.10
CA ALA A 22 39.12 29.51 -46.23
C ALA A 22 38.31 30.26 -47.30
N GLY A 23 38.03 31.56 -47.09
CA GLY A 23 37.18 32.34 -47.99
C GLY A 23 35.69 31.98 -47.92
N THR A 24 35.28 31.14 -46.97
CA THR A 24 33.89 30.66 -46.81
C THR A 24 33.07 31.69 -46.05
N LYS A 25 31.99 32.17 -46.67
CA LYS A 25 30.99 33.01 -45.99
C LYS A 25 30.14 32.15 -45.06
N GLY A 26 29.80 32.68 -43.89
CA GLY A 26 28.88 32.02 -42.97
C GLY A 26 27.43 32.14 -43.42
N SER A 27 26.58 31.29 -42.86
CA SER A 27 25.13 31.31 -43.06
C SER A 27 24.52 32.64 -42.66
N LEU A 28 23.62 33.16 -43.49
CA LEU A 28 22.83 34.35 -43.17
C LEU A 28 21.64 33.95 -42.29
N VAL A 29 21.52 34.60 -41.13
CA VAL A 29 20.44 34.33 -40.17
C VAL A 29 19.17 35.07 -40.58
N PRO A 30 18.07 34.39 -40.92
CA PRO A 30 16.78 35.02 -41.15
C PRO A 30 16.23 35.59 -39.84
N ALA A 31 15.51 36.72 -39.91
CA ALA A 31 14.90 37.34 -38.74
C ALA A 31 13.99 36.37 -37.96
N ALA A 32 13.21 35.54 -38.66
CA ALA A 32 12.31 34.57 -38.04
C ALA A 32 13.04 33.53 -37.16
N ALA A 33 14.30 33.19 -37.48
CA ALA A 33 15.10 32.27 -36.67
C ALA A 33 15.44 32.84 -35.28
N VAL A 34 15.43 34.16 -35.14
CA VAL A 34 15.70 34.89 -33.89
C VAL A 34 14.41 35.36 -33.22
N GLU A 35 13.47 35.90 -33.99
CA GLU A 35 12.21 36.45 -33.48
C GLU A 35 11.31 35.37 -32.87
N ASN A 36 11.18 34.22 -33.53
CA ASN A 36 10.30 33.14 -33.05
C ASN A 36 10.67 32.66 -31.63
N PRO A 37 11.93 32.28 -31.34
CA PRO A 37 12.28 31.89 -29.96
C PRO A 37 12.16 33.04 -28.96
N GLN A 38 12.41 34.30 -29.36
CA GLN A 38 12.17 35.44 -28.48
C GLN A 38 10.68 35.59 -28.13
N ARG A 39 9.77 35.44 -29.09
CA ARG A 39 8.33 35.48 -28.84
C ARG A 39 7.84 34.28 -28.02
N GLU A 40 8.40 33.08 -28.22
CA GLU A 40 8.09 31.92 -27.36
C GLU A 40 8.49 32.21 -25.90
N ILE A 41 9.67 32.79 -25.68
CA ILE A 41 10.15 33.17 -24.34
C ILE A 41 9.27 34.28 -23.72
N ASP A 42 8.95 35.32 -24.48
CA ASP A 42 8.07 36.41 -24.06
C ASP A 42 6.68 35.91 -23.65
N HIS A 43 6.14 34.96 -24.42
CA HIS A 43 4.87 34.31 -24.12
C HIS A 43 4.94 33.51 -22.81
N VAL A 44 6.01 32.74 -22.56
CA VAL A 44 6.17 32.00 -21.29
C VAL A 44 6.20 32.97 -20.09
N ILE A 45 6.94 34.08 -20.20
CA ILE A 45 7.07 35.07 -19.13
C ILE A 45 5.72 35.72 -18.80
N SER A 46 5.02 36.19 -19.83
CA SER A 46 3.72 36.86 -19.67
C SER A 46 2.62 35.90 -19.22
N PHE A 47 2.62 34.65 -19.70
CA PHE A 47 1.64 33.63 -19.31
C PHE A 47 1.67 33.35 -17.80
N PHE A 48 2.86 33.36 -17.18
CA PHE A 48 3.01 33.19 -15.73
C PHE A 48 2.99 34.52 -14.95
N GLY A 49 2.40 35.57 -15.53
CA GLY A 49 2.09 36.82 -14.84
C GLY A 49 3.28 37.75 -14.59
N LEU A 50 4.43 37.48 -15.23
CA LEU A 50 5.59 38.37 -15.17
C LEU A 50 5.58 39.36 -16.34
N THR A 51 6.11 40.55 -16.11
CA THR A 51 6.30 41.55 -17.17
C THR A 51 7.70 41.43 -17.76
N PRO A 52 7.85 41.21 -19.08
CA PRO A 52 9.14 41.15 -19.74
C PRO A 52 9.95 42.44 -19.53
N ALA A 53 11.23 42.30 -19.15
CA ALA A 53 12.09 43.44 -18.87
C ALA A 53 13.53 43.19 -19.34
N ASN A 54 14.08 44.15 -20.08
CA ASN A 54 15.46 44.09 -20.58
C ASN A 54 16.52 44.18 -19.47
N THR A 55 16.11 44.57 -18.26
CA THR A 55 16.98 44.66 -17.07
C THR A 55 17.00 43.38 -16.24
N ASP A 56 16.10 42.42 -16.49
CA ASP A 56 16.02 41.17 -15.75
C ASP A 56 16.40 39.97 -16.64
N LEU A 57 17.68 39.58 -16.61
CA LEU A 57 18.17 38.41 -17.33
C LEU A 57 17.71 37.07 -16.74
N GLN A 58 16.94 37.09 -15.64
CA GLN A 58 16.43 35.90 -14.95
C GLN A 58 14.92 35.70 -15.14
N GLN A 59 14.26 36.54 -15.93
CA GLN A 59 12.81 36.51 -16.14
C GLN A 59 12.27 35.14 -16.61
N LEU A 60 12.98 34.45 -17.52
CA LEU A 60 12.57 33.11 -17.96
C LEU A 60 12.66 32.08 -16.81
N ARG A 61 13.73 32.13 -16.00
CA ARG A 61 13.87 31.29 -14.80
C ARG A 61 12.72 31.53 -13.83
N LYS A 62 12.41 32.79 -13.54
CA LYS A 62 11.30 33.18 -12.64
C LYS A 62 9.94 32.72 -13.17
N ALA A 63 9.72 32.79 -14.48
CA ALA A 63 8.48 32.30 -15.11
C ALA A 63 8.32 30.79 -14.93
N ILE A 64 9.40 30.02 -15.10
CA ILE A 64 9.43 28.57 -14.86
C ILE A 64 9.18 28.27 -13.38
N GLU A 65 9.79 29.02 -12.46
CA GLU A 65 9.55 28.87 -11.02
C GLU A 65 8.10 29.17 -10.65
N ALA A 66 7.49 30.20 -11.24
CA ALA A 66 6.07 30.52 -11.08
C ALA A 66 5.16 29.41 -11.63
N ALA A 67 5.52 28.81 -12.77
CA ALA A 67 4.83 27.66 -13.32
C ALA A 67 4.83 26.46 -12.36
N ILE A 68 6.01 26.13 -11.81
CA ILE A 68 6.16 25.06 -10.83
C ILE A 68 5.36 25.38 -9.57
N ALA A 69 5.45 26.60 -9.05
CA ALA A 69 4.70 27.04 -7.87
C ALA A 69 3.19 26.94 -8.08
N ALA A 70 2.68 27.37 -9.24
CA ALA A 70 1.26 27.24 -9.60
C ALA A 70 0.79 25.78 -9.64
N ALA A 71 1.64 24.86 -10.10
CA ALA A 71 1.32 23.43 -10.14
C ALA A 71 1.45 22.72 -8.77
N THR A 72 2.31 23.21 -7.88
CA THR A 72 2.71 22.53 -6.63
C THR A 72 2.24 23.21 -5.35
N GLY A 73 1.61 24.38 -5.44
CA GLY A 73 1.18 25.18 -4.29
C GLY A 73 2.21 26.19 -3.79
N GLY A 74 3.44 26.20 -4.34
CA GLY A 74 4.51 27.13 -3.99
C GLY A 74 5.12 26.89 -2.59
N GLY A 75 6.06 27.75 -2.20
CA GLY A 75 6.73 27.70 -0.88
C GLY A 75 8.20 27.30 -0.92
N ASP A 76 8.84 27.29 0.26
CA ASP A 76 10.21 26.80 0.41
C ASP A 76 10.26 25.28 0.17
N THR A 77 10.90 24.89 -0.94
CA THR A 77 11.03 23.48 -1.34
C THR A 77 12.14 22.76 -0.58
N SER A 78 12.93 23.44 0.25
CA SER A 78 14.02 22.84 1.03
C SER A 78 13.54 21.75 1.99
N GLN A 79 12.26 21.81 2.40
CA GLN A 79 11.63 20.85 3.31
C GLN A 79 10.74 19.83 2.58
N PHE A 80 10.63 19.90 1.24
CA PHE A 80 9.78 18.99 0.51
C PHE A 80 10.36 17.57 0.55
N LEU A 81 9.52 16.61 0.93
CA LEU A 81 9.83 15.20 0.80
C LEU A 81 9.49 14.76 -0.62
N LEU A 82 10.50 14.38 -1.41
CA LEU A 82 10.25 13.74 -2.70
C LEU A 82 9.52 12.41 -2.47
N ILE A 83 8.65 12.00 -3.40
CA ILE A 83 7.92 10.72 -3.28
C ILE A 83 8.89 9.53 -3.09
N SER A 84 10.05 9.54 -3.75
CA SER A 84 11.09 8.51 -3.56
C SER A 84 11.69 8.51 -2.15
N GLN A 85 11.85 9.69 -1.54
CA GLN A 85 12.29 9.83 -0.16
C GLN A 85 11.19 9.42 0.83
N ALA A 86 9.93 9.77 0.54
CA ALA A 86 8.79 9.34 1.33
C ALA A 86 8.67 7.80 1.35
N ARG A 87 8.77 7.16 0.17
CA ARG A 87 8.73 5.69 0.05
C ARG A 87 9.84 4.96 0.79
N SER A 88 10.99 5.58 1.01
CA SER A 88 12.11 4.96 1.74
C SER A 88 12.13 5.29 3.23
N ARG A 89 11.48 6.37 3.67
CA ARG A 89 11.61 6.89 5.04
C ARG A 89 10.35 6.79 5.90
N LEU A 90 9.17 6.83 5.29
CA LEU A 90 7.92 6.86 6.04
C LEU A 90 7.63 5.51 6.68
N LYS A 91 7.47 5.46 8.00
CA LYS A 91 7.20 4.22 8.75
C LYS A 91 5.70 3.92 8.79
N PHE A 92 5.07 3.88 7.62
CA PHE A 92 3.70 3.42 7.45
C PHE A 92 3.71 2.05 6.80
N PHE A 93 2.95 1.14 7.36
CA PHE A 93 2.74 -0.19 6.79
C PHE A 93 1.88 -0.09 5.53
N PRO A 94 2.00 -1.07 4.62
CA PRO A 94 1.12 -1.12 3.45
C PRO A 94 -0.34 -1.38 3.87
N GLU A 95 -1.29 -0.73 3.20
CA GLU A 95 -2.72 -0.85 3.49
C GLU A 95 -3.51 -1.20 2.24
N ILE A 96 -4.29 -2.29 2.29
CA ILE A 96 -5.17 -2.72 1.20
C ILE A 96 -6.50 -1.95 1.30
N GLU A 97 -6.89 -1.33 0.18
CA GLU A 97 -8.00 -0.38 0.13
C GLU A 97 -9.37 -1.05 -0.08
N SER A 98 -9.41 -2.38 -0.22
CA SER A 98 -10.67 -3.13 -0.25
C SER A 98 -11.43 -2.98 1.08
N ALA A 99 -12.75 -3.14 1.05
CA ALA A 99 -13.60 -2.94 2.24
C ALA A 99 -13.22 -3.83 3.43
N ASP A 100 -12.75 -5.05 3.17
CA ASP A 100 -12.29 -6.03 4.18
C ASP A 100 -10.78 -5.93 4.48
N GLY A 101 -10.05 -5.07 3.76
CA GLY A 101 -8.60 -4.93 3.88
C GLY A 101 -7.83 -6.16 3.39
N LYS A 102 -8.48 -7.03 2.59
CA LYS A 102 -7.88 -8.25 2.04
C LYS A 102 -7.75 -8.16 0.54
N MET A 103 -6.72 -8.85 0.04
CA MET A 103 -6.61 -9.18 -1.38
C MET A 103 -7.15 -10.60 -1.57
N ASN A 104 -8.20 -10.76 -2.36
CA ASN A 104 -8.87 -12.05 -2.55
C ASN A 104 -8.10 -12.95 -3.52
N VAL A 105 -6.99 -13.51 -3.05
CA VAL A 105 -6.17 -14.47 -3.79
C VAL A 105 -6.97 -15.76 -3.98
N THR A 106 -6.87 -16.35 -5.16
CA THR A 106 -7.63 -17.54 -5.56
C THR A 106 -6.70 -18.62 -6.10
N SER A 107 -7.23 -19.84 -6.29
CA SER A 107 -6.55 -20.94 -6.96
C SER A 107 -7.39 -21.36 -8.15
N PRO A 108 -7.10 -20.85 -9.37
CA PRO A 108 -7.89 -21.16 -10.56
C PRO A 108 -7.87 -22.65 -10.92
N SER A 109 -6.78 -23.34 -10.60
CA SER A 109 -6.61 -24.78 -10.76
C SER A 109 -5.71 -25.34 -9.66
N ALA A 110 -5.78 -26.66 -9.42
CA ALA A 110 -4.79 -27.32 -8.57
C ALA A 110 -3.37 -27.02 -9.09
N GLY A 111 -2.45 -26.76 -8.17
CA GLY A 111 -1.08 -26.38 -8.49
C GLY A 111 -0.85 -24.92 -8.85
N THR A 112 -1.87 -24.06 -8.80
CA THR A 112 -1.69 -22.63 -9.07
C THR A 112 -2.37 -21.76 -8.02
N VAL A 113 -1.78 -20.59 -7.78
CA VAL A 113 -2.42 -19.49 -7.03
C VAL A 113 -2.30 -18.20 -7.83
N GLN A 114 -3.33 -17.36 -7.76
CA GLN A 114 -3.42 -16.15 -8.54
C GLN A 114 -3.88 -14.97 -7.68
N VAL A 115 -3.08 -13.90 -7.74
CA VAL A 115 -3.42 -12.59 -7.22
C VAL A 115 -4.46 -11.92 -8.13
N PRO A 116 -5.57 -11.40 -7.59
CA PRO A 116 -6.62 -10.78 -8.40
C PRO A 116 -6.15 -9.48 -9.06
N THR A 117 -6.85 -9.10 -10.14
CA THR A 117 -6.70 -7.78 -10.75
C THR A 117 -7.55 -6.75 -10.02
N SER A 118 -7.32 -5.46 -10.29
CA SER A 118 -8.18 -4.37 -9.82
C SER A 118 -8.27 -4.25 -8.30
N VAL A 119 -7.21 -4.64 -7.59
CA VAL A 119 -7.04 -4.35 -6.16
C VAL A 119 -5.98 -3.27 -6.04
N THR A 120 -6.27 -2.23 -5.26
CA THR A 120 -5.33 -1.16 -4.93
C THR A 120 -4.93 -1.27 -3.47
N PHE A 121 -3.67 -0.99 -3.19
CA PHE A 121 -3.15 -0.83 -1.85
C PHE A 121 -2.16 0.33 -1.82
N THR A 122 -2.08 1.02 -0.69
CA THR A 122 -1.18 2.14 -0.50
C THR A 122 0.10 1.68 0.20
N HIS A 123 1.23 1.78 -0.49
CA HIS A 123 2.57 1.59 0.07
C HIS A 123 3.03 2.86 0.78
N ARG A 124 3.53 2.73 2.02
CA ARG A 124 4.13 3.83 2.80
C ARG A 124 3.19 5.02 3.02
N GLY A 125 1.88 4.78 3.02
CA GLY A 125 0.84 5.81 3.25
C GLY A 125 0.67 6.84 2.14
N SER A 126 1.45 6.79 1.05
CA SER A 126 1.45 7.83 0.02
C SER A 126 1.61 7.33 -1.41
N TYR A 127 1.89 6.04 -1.61
CA TYR A 127 2.16 5.49 -2.93
C TYR A 127 1.15 4.39 -3.29
N PRO A 128 0.10 4.71 -4.07
CA PRO A 128 -0.86 3.70 -4.48
C PRO A 128 -0.18 2.72 -5.45
N VAL A 129 -0.43 1.43 -5.23
CA VAL A 129 0.00 0.33 -6.10
C VAL A 129 -1.26 -0.40 -6.55
N SER A 130 -1.42 -0.55 -7.85
CA SER A 130 -2.51 -1.36 -8.40
C SER A 130 -1.99 -2.74 -8.76
N THR A 131 -2.72 -3.79 -8.38
CA THR A 131 -2.39 -5.12 -8.87
C THR A 131 -2.50 -5.17 -10.39
N SER A 132 -3.33 -4.34 -11.02
CA SER A 132 -3.48 -4.26 -12.48
C SER A 132 -2.23 -3.76 -13.21
N ASP A 133 -1.27 -3.16 -12.51
CA ASP A 133 0.01 -2.75 -13.10
C ASP A 133 0.94 -3.93 -13.36
N TYR A 134 0.64 -5.09 -12.77
CA TYR A 134 1.37 -6.33 -12.96
C TYR A 134 0.73 -7.18 -14.06
N LEU A 135 1.58 -7.73 -14.92
CA LEU A 135 1.18 -8.75 -15.89
C LEU A 135 0.64 -9.99 -15.15
N GLU A 136 -0.27 -10.72 -15.79
CA GLU A 136 -0.86 -11.93 -15.19
C GLU A 136 0.19 -12.96 -14.77
N ALA A 137 1.22 -13.17 -15.59
CA ALA A 137 2.33 -14.07 -15.26
C ALA A 137 3.12 -13.65 -13.99
N ALA A 138 3.12 -12.36 -13.64
CA ALA A 138 3.76 -11.86 -12.42
C ALA A 138 2.84 -11.92 -11.19
N ARG A 139 1.60 -12.39 -11.36
CA ARG A 139 0.57 -12.54 -10.33
C ARG A 139 0.07 -13.97 -10.18
N THR A 140 0.52 -14.87 -11.05
CA THR A 140 0.19 -16.29 -11.04
C THR A 140 1.43 -17.07 -10.66
N PHE A 141 1.31 -17.95 -9.67
CA PHE A 141 2.40 -18.72 -9.12
C PHE A 141 2.06 -20.20 -9.14
N ASP A 142 3.05 -21.02 -9.48
CA ASP A 142 2.96 -22.46 -9.36
C ASP A 142 3.18 -22.89 -7.90
N THR A 143 2.45 -23.91 -7.48
CA THR A 143 2.60 -24.52 -6.16
C THR A 143 3.01 -25.98 -6.27
N LEU A 144 3.66 -26.50 -5.25
CA LEU A 144 3.92 -27.93 -5.07
C LEU A 144 3.01 -28.49 -3.98
N ALA A 145 2.77 -29.81 -4.03
CA ALA A 145 1.93 -30.52 -3.05
C ALA A 145 2.58 -30.58 -1.66
N ASN A 146 1.75 -30.61 -0.61
CA ASN A 146 2.16 -30.72 0.80
C ASN A 146 3.11 -29.60 1.26
N LYS A 147 2.84 -28.36 0.83
CA LYS A 147 3.65 -27.19 1.16
C LYS A 147 2.82 -26.14 1.89
N THR A 148 3.53 -25.29 2.61
CA THR A 148 2.98 -24.06 3.19
C THR A 148 3.77 -22.90 2.61
N TYR A 149 3.07 -21.94 2.03
CA TYR A 149 3.66 -20.77 1.41
C TYR A 149 3.19 -19.49 2.05
N HIS A 150 4.04 -18.47 2.00
CA HIS A 150 3.68 -17.08 2.19
C HIS A 150 3.67 -16.37 0.85
N LEU A 151 2.52 -15.82 0.47
CA LEU A 151 2.44 -14.88 -0.62
C LEU A 151 2.75 -13.49 -0.08
N ARG A 152 3.76 -12.85 -0.66
CA ARG A 152 4.28 -11.56 -0.21
C ARG A 152 4.29 -10.57 -1.35
N TRP A 153 4.38 -9.29 -1.01
CA TRP A 153 4.69 -8.23 -1.95
C TRP A 153 5.75 -7.30 -1.38
N ASN A 154 6.72 -6.93 -2.19
CA ASN A 154 7.69 -5.89 -1.85
C ASN A 154 7.90 -4.94 -3.04
N PRO A 155 8.37 -3.70 -2.82
CA PRO A 155 8.49 -2.70 -3.88
C PRO A 155 9.61 -2.98 -4.90
N VAL A 156 10.51 -3.93 -4.61
CA VAL A 156 11.66 -4.28 -5.46
C VAL A 156 11.29 -5.44 -6.40
N ASP A 157 10.79 -6.53 -5.85
CA ASP A 157 10.53 -7.78 -6.57
C ASP A 157 9.07 -7.91 -7.02
N GLY A 158 8.16 -7.11 -6.44
CA GLY A 158 6.72 -7.27 -6.65
C GLY A 158 6.16 -8.44 -5.83
N PHE A 159 5.29 -9.24 -6.43
CA PHE A 159 4.68 -10.39 -5.76
C PHE A 159 5.62 -11.60 -5.78
N THR A 160 5.81 -12.25 -4.64
CA THR A 160 6.59 -13.49 -4.52
C THR A 160 5.85 -14.53 -3.71
N LEU A 161 6.06 -15.81 -4.05
CA LEU A 161 5.52 -16.94 -3.33
C LEU A 161 6.66 -17.71 -2.66
N GLU A 162 6.73 -17.60 -1.34
CA GLU A 162 7.84 -18.12 -0.55
C GLU A 162 7.45 -19.43 0.14
N ASP A 163 8.20 -20.52 -0.07
CA ASP A 163 8.00 -21.79 0.64
C ASP A 163 8.52 -21.66 2.07
N LEU A 164 7.66 -21.91 3.06
CA LEU A 164 8.02 -21.86 4.48
C LEU A 164 9.14 -22.84 4.83
N ALA A 165 9.29 -23.94 4.09
CA ALA A 165 10.34 -24.92 4.30
C ALA A 165 11.65 -24.60 3.57
N ASP A 166 11.67 -23.56 2.71
CA ASP A 166 12.88 -23.17 2.01
C ASP A 166 13.89 -22.55 2.98
N SER A 167 15.16 -22.99 2.88
CA SER A 167 16.22 -22.52 3.77
C SER A 167 16.72 -21.11 3.45
N GLY A 168 16.49 -20.62 2.24
CA GLY A 168 16.78 -19.23 1.88
C GLY A 168 15.76 -18.28 2.50
N TYR A 169 14.49 -18.66 2.47
CA TYR A 169 13.39 -17.89 3.06
C TYR A 169 13.29 -18.03 4.60
N ASN A 170 13.36 -19.25 5.12
CA ASN A 170 13.20 -19.58 6.54
C ASN A 170 14.39 -20.41 7.07
N PRO A 171 15.59 -19.81 7.16
CA PRO A 171 16.81 -20.52 7.57
C PRO A 171 16.76 -21.06 9.00
N SER A 172 15.94 -20.45 9.87
CA SER A 172 15.79 -20.85 11.28
C SER A 172 14.63 -21.81 11.52
N VAL A 173 13.96 -22.29 10.46
CA VAL A 173 12.84 -23.24 10.54
C VAL A 173 11.78 -22.77 11.56
N LEU A 174 11.49 -21.46 11.52
CA LEU A 174 10.51 -20.85 12.40
C LEU A 174 9.13 -21.36 12.04
N ALA A 175 8.27 -21.48 13.05
CA ALA A 175 6.86 -21.79 12.84
C ALA A 175 6.18 -20.70 11.98
N GLU A 176 5.22 -21.10 11.16
CA GLU A 176 4.48 -20.21 10.25
C GLU A 176 3.93 -18.96 10.95
N SER A 177 3.36 -19.14 12.14
CA SER A 177 2.77 -18.07 12.95
C SER A 177 3.79 -17.17 13.65
N ASN A 178 5.10 -17.34 13.40
CA ASN A 178 6.12 -16.53 14.04
C ASN A 178 6.04 -15.06 13.56
N VAL A 179 6.22 -14.14 14.51
CA VAL A 179 6.23 -12.68 14.30
C VAL A 179 7.28 -12.22 13.30
N ALA A 180 8.35 -12.99 13.08
CA ALA A 180 9.37 -12.69 12.07
C ALA A 180 8.80 -12.66 10.64
N PHE A 181 7.65 -13.30 10.40
CA PHE A 181 6.98 -13.30 9.10
C PHE A 181 5.92 -12.21 8.95
N ASP A 182 5.63 -11.45 10.01
CA ASP A 182 4.67 -10.36 9.96
C ASP A 182 5.05 -9.34 8.90
N SER A 183 4.05 -8.66 8.33
CA SER A 183 4.31 -7.58 7.38
C SER A 183 5.21 -6.53 7.99
N THR A 184 6.17 -6.05 7.22
CA THR A 184 6.98 -4.88 7.53
C THR A 184 6.57 -3.72 6.62
N TYR A 185 7.25 -2.59 6.72
CA TYR A 185 6.90 -1.41 5.91
C TYR A 185 7.12 -1.59 4.40
N ASP A 186 8.09 -2.43 3.99
CA ASP A 186 8.40 -2.73 2.59
C ASP A 186 8.09 -4.16 2.19
N ASP A 187 7.51 -4.95 3.09
CA ASP A 187 7.24 -6.35 2.83
C ASP A 187 5.85 -6.69 3.38
N MET A 188 4.89 -6.79 2.47
CA MET A 188 3.50 -7.04 2.74
C MET A 188 3.22 -8.53 2.69
N LEU A 189 2.87 -9.14 3.82
CA LEU A 189 2.33 -10.50 3.86
C LEU A 189 0.85 -10.44 3.42
N ILE A 190 0.48 -11.18 2.38
CA ILE A 190 -0.84 -11.10 1.75
C ILE A 190 -1.70 -12.30 2.11
N ALA A 191 -1.13 -13.50 2.02
CA ALA A 191 -1.85 -14.73 2.24
C ALA A 191 -0.93 -15.83 2.75
N ARG A 192 -1.49 -16.72 3.56
CA ARG A 192 -0.94 -18.05 3.78
C ARG A 192 -1.62 -19.02 2.83
N ILE A 193 -0.83 -19.85 2.16
CA ILE A 193 -1.33 -20.90 1.27
C ILE A 193 -0.84 -22.24 1.78
N VAL A 194 -1.76 -23.18 1.99
CA VAL A 194 -1.42 -24.56 2.36
C VAL A 194 -1.92 -25.49 1.25
N THR A 195 -1.04 -26.30 0.68
CA THR A 195 -1.39 -27.25 -0.39
C THR A 195 -1.53 -28.66 0.14
N SER A 196 -2.57 -29.36 -0.32
CA SER A 196 -2.78 -30.78 0.00
C SER A 196 -1.85 -31.70 -0.80
N ALA A 197 -1.94 -33.02 -0.58
CA ALA A 197 -1.25 -34.02 -1.39
C ALA A 197 -1.68 -34.01 -2.87
N GLY A 198 -2.93 -33.61 -3.14
CA GLY A 198 -3.43 -33.36 -4.51
C GLY A 198 -3.08 -31.99 -5.06
N ASN A 199 -2.21 -31.24 -4.38
CA ASN A 199 -1.82 -29.86 -4.72
C ASN A 199 -3.00 -28.87 -4.81
N VAL A 200 -4.07 -29.14 -4.05
CA VAL A 200 -5.20 -28.21 -3.93
C VAL A 200 -4.85 -27.19 -2.87
N ALA A 201 -4.88 -25.90 -3.23
CA ALA A 201 -4.54 -24.80 -2.33
C ALA A 201 -5.71 -24.41 -1.41
N THR A 202 -5.43 -24.37 -0.12
CA THR A 202 -6.27 -23.69 0.89
C THR A 202 -5.65 -22.33 1.17
N ILE A 203 -6.36 -21.26 0.84
CA ILE A 203 -5.84 -19.89 0.91
C ILE A 203 -6.48 -19.18 2.10
N THR A 204 -5.63 -18.66 2.98
CA THR A 204 -6.03 -17.76 4.08
C THR A 204 -5.59 -16.34 3.70
N ASN A 205 -6.52 -15.55 3.16
CA ASN A 205 -6.26 -14.15 2.81
C ASN A 205 -6.19 -13.29 4.09
N LEU A 206 -5.12 -12.52 4.19
CA LEU A 206 -4.78 -11.76 5.39
C LEU A 206 -5.15 -10.29 5.25
N VAL A 207 -5.63 -9.70 6.35
CA VAL A 207 -5.98 -8.28 6.43
C VAL A 207 -4.70 -7.45 6.54
N ASN A 208 -4.50 -6.54 5.60
CA ASN A 208 -3.48 -5.49 5.68
C ASN A 208 -4.14 -4.12 5.82
N ARG A 209 -4.23 -3.66 7.06
CA ARG A 209 -4.79 -2.36 7.47
C ARG A 209 -3.91 -1.78 8.57
N ASP A 210 -3.83 -0.46 8.68
CA ASP A 210 -3.25 0.20 9.86
C ASP A 210 -4.17 0.02 11.08
N ARG A 211 -5.48 0.18 10.85
CA ARG A 211 -6.50 -0.01 11.86
C ARG A 211 -7.60 -0.94 11.37
N TYR A 212 -7.91 -1.95 12.16
CA TYR A 212 -8.99 -2.90 11.90
C TYR A 212 -9.95 -2.89 13.10
N SER A 213 -11.23 -2.64 12.86
CA SER A 213 -12.25 -2.74 13.91
C SER A 213 -13.21 -3.85 13.56
N THR A 214 -13.46 -4.73 14.53
CA THR A 214 -14.37 -5.85 14.34
C THR A 214 -15.20 -6.08 15.59
N THR A 215 -16.43 -6.51 15.37
CA THR A 215 -17.34 -6.94 16.42
C THR A 215 -17.34 -8.45 16.43
N VAL A 216 -17.01 -9.03 17.58
CA VAL A 216 -17.04 -10.48 17.81
C VAL A 216 -17.89 -10.76 19.03
N GLY A 217 -18.63 -11.86 19.04
CA GLY A 217 -19.55 -12.11 20.14
C GLY A 217 -19.90 -13.57 20.27
N ARG A 218 -20.36 -13.93 21.46
CA ARG A 218 -20.95 -15.23 21.74
C ARG A 218 -22.44 -15.14 21.43
N ALA A 219 -22.86 -15.79 20.35
CA ALA A 219 -24.26 -15.82 19.94
C ALA A 219 -25.11 -16.76 20.81
N ALA A 220 -24.51 -17.76 21.44
CA ALA A 220 -25.22 -18.75 22.24
C ALA A 220 -25.24 -18.37 23.73
N PHE A 221 -26.42 -18.53 24.31
CA PHE A 221 -26.68 -18.46 25.74
C PHE A 221 -25.92 -19.57 26.48
N VAL A 222 -24.97 -19.20 27.35
CA VAL A 222 -24.21 -20.15 28.18
C VAL A 222 -24.65 -20.02 29.65
N ASP A 223 -25.08 -21.13 30.24
CA ASP A 223 -25.27 -21.27 31.68
C ASP A 223 -24.01 -21.92 32.28
N ILE A 224 -23.40 -21.26 33.26
CA ILE A 224 -22.18 -21.76 33.91
C ILE A 224 -22.50 -22.40 35.27
N GLY A 225 -23.77 -22.35 35.72
CA GLY A 225 -24.20 -22.97 36.98
C GLY A 225 -23.41 -22.50 38.19
N GLY A 226 -22.94 -21.24 38.19
CA GLY A 226 -22.07 -20.67 39.20
C GLY A 226 -21.10 -19.63 38.64
N ALA A 227 -19.95 -19.48 39.30
CA ALA A 227 -18.88 -18.57 38.90
C ALA A 227 -17.79 -19.29 38.09
N GLY A 228 -17.47 -18.81 36.89
CA GLY A 228 -16.50 -19.46 36.02
C GLY A 228 -15.97 -18.58 34.90
N ALA A 229 -14.82 -18.99 34.35
CA ALA A 229 -14.21 -18.36 33.18
C ALA A 229 -14.62 -19.10 31.90
N GLN A 230 -14.90 -18.34 30.84
CA GLN A 230 -15.18 -18.83 29.50
C GLN A 230 -14.15 -18.25 28.53
N THR A 231 -13.72 -19.05 27.56
CA THR A 231 -12.78 -18.61 26.53
C THR A 231 -13.42 -18.77 25.15
N ASP A 232 -13.69 -17.65 24.49
CA ASP A 232 -14.15 -17.62 23.10
C ASP A 232 -12.96 -17.35 22.18
N THR A 233 -12.91 -17.99 21.01
CA THR A 233 -11.84 -17.75 20.01
C THR A 233 -12.44 -17.32 18.69
N TYR A 234 -11.93 -16.23 18.15
CA TYR A 234 -12.40 -15.58 16.93
C TYR A 234 -11.29 -15.53 15.90
N VAL A 235 -11.65 -15.71 14.62
CA VAL A 235 -10.72 -15.62 13.50
C VAL A 235 -10.56 -14.16 13.10
N LEU A 236 -9.32 -13.72 12.93
CA LEU A 236 -8.97 -12.37 12.48
C LEU A 236 -8.24 -12.40 11.13
N ASP A 237 -7.37 -13.39 10.90
CA ASP A 237 -6.55 -13.53 9.70
C ASP A 237 -5.87 -12.21 9.31
N LEU A 238 -5.05 -11.66 10.18
CA LEU A 238 -4.34 -10.40 9.98
C LEU A 238 -3.02 -10.65 9.25
N ALA A 239 -2.36 -9.63 8.74
CA ALA A 239 -1.02 -9.78 8.14
C ALA A 239 0.11 -9.57 9.16
N ARG A 240 -0.24 -9.17 10.39
CA ARG A 240 0.65 -8.80 11.48
C ARG A 240 0.06 -9.25 12.82
N THR A 241 0.89 -9.51 13.81
CA THR A 241 0.44 -9.83 15.16
C THR A 241 -0.19 -8.59 15.80
N PRO A 242 -1.45 -8.64 16.23
CA PRO A 242 -2.19 -7.44 16.61
C PRO A 242 -1.88 -6.95 18.02
N GLU A 243 -1.96 -5.63 18.19
CA GLU A 243 -2.22 -5.01 19.48
C GLU A 243 -3.73 -4.77 19.64
N ILE A 244 -4.35 -5.54 20.54
CA ILE A 244 -5.82 -5.53 20.72
C ILE A 244 -6.20 -4.74 21.96
N ALA A 245 -7.12 -3.79 21.79
CA ALA A 245 -7.82 -3.09 22.85
C ALA A 245 -9.33 -3.39 22.78
N LEU A 246 -9.93 -3.73 23.92
CA LEU A 246 -11.39 -3.81 24.06
C LEU A 246 -11.94 -2.38 24.03
N SER A 247 -12.77 -2.06 23.04
CA SER A 247 -13.34 -0.70 22.92
C SER A 247 -14.70 -0.61 23.60
N LYS A 248 -15.51 -1.66 23.51
CA LYS A 248 -16.82 -1.77 24.17
C LYS A 248 -17.20 -3.24 24.34
N PHE A 249 -17.99 -3.55 25.36
CA PHE A 249 -18.75 -4.78 25.40
C PHE A 249 -20.21 -4.49 25.74
N SER A 250 -21.10 -5.36 25.28
CA SER A 250 -22.53 -5.30 25.53
C SER A 250 -23.01 -6.70 25.86
N GLN A 251 -23.75 -6.83 26.96
CA GLN A 251 -24.32 -8.10 27.38
C GLN A 251 -25.84 -8.07 27.22
N ASN A 252 -26.40 -9.16 26.74
CA ASN A 252 -27.83 -9.39 26.69
C ASN A 252 -28.16 -10.58 27.61
N THR A 253 -28.98 -10.33 28.61
CA THR A 253 -29.32 -11.29 29.67
C THR A 253 -30.77 -11.71 29.53
N THR A 254 -31.06 -13.02 29.54
CA THR A 254 -32.45 -13.50 29.58
C THR A 254 -32.73 -14.07 30.97
N GLY A 255 -33.22 -13.24 31.90
CA GLY A 255 -33.47 -13.61 33.30
C GLY A 255 -33.56 -12.41 34.25
N SER A 256 -33.61 -12.64 35.57
CA SER A 256 -33.70 -11.57 36.59
C SER A 256 -32.46 -10.66 36.52
N ALA A 257 -32.69 -9.33 36.47
CA ALA A 257 -31.68 -8.28 36.29
C ALA A 257 -30.58 -8.20 37.37
N ASN A 258 -30.63 -9.06 38.40
CA ASN A 258 -29.68 -9.08 39.52
C ASN A 258 -28.75 -10.30 39.49
N ASP A 259 -28.95 -11.25 38.57
CA ASP A 259 -28.12 -12.44 38.44
C ASP A 259 -27.41 -12.41 37.08
N GLY A 260 -26.08 -12.27 37.15
CA GLY A 260 -25.03 -12.65 36.20
C GLY A 260 -24.57 -11.77 35.03
N GLY A 261 -23.90 -10.71 35.41
CA GLY A 261 -22.97 -10.03 34.51
C GLY A 261 -21.70 -10.82 34.20
N GLU A 262 -21.14 -10.62 33.01
CA GLU A 262 -19.70 -10.74 32.84
C GLU A 262 -19.03 -9.61 33.63
N THR A 263 -18.19 -9.97 34.59
CA THR A 263 -17.57 -9.01 35.51
C THR A 263 -16.15 -8.62 35.10
N ALA A 264 -15.55 -9.39 34.18
CA ALA A 264 -14.24 -9.10 33.62
C ALA A 264 -14.12 -9.70 32.22
N VAL A 265 -13.58 -8.93 31.28
CA VAL A 265 -13.33 -9.34 29.89
C VAL A 265 -11.94 -8.89 29.52
N PHE A 266 -11.10 -9.82 29.06
CA PHE A 266 -9.75 -9.48 28.61
C PHE A 266 -9.26 -10.43 27.51
N PRO A 267 -8.51 -9.93 26.52
CA PRO A 267 -7.90 -10.76 25.49
C PRO A 267 -6.75 -11.58 26.10
N THR A 268 -6.73 -12.89 25.87
CA THR A 268 -5.74 -13.82 26.47
C THR A 268 -4.74 -14.36 25.46
N VAL A 269 -5.16 -14.61 24.22
CA VAL A 269 -4.27 -15.04 23.13
C VAL A 269 -4.46 -14.11 21.95
N LYS A 270 -3.35 -13.55 21.47
CA LYS A 270 -3.30 -12.68 20.31
C LYS A 270 -2.33 -13.30 19.31
N THR A 271 -2.87 -13.89 18.26
CA THR A 271 -2.07 -14.32 17.12
C THR A 271 -2.52 -13.55 15.89
N ARG A 272 -1.72 -13.63 14.82
CA ARG A 272 -2.11 -13.17 13.50
C ARG A 272 -3.47 -13.75 13.07
N TYR A 273 -3.74 -15.02 13.38
CA TYR A 273 -4.93 -15.73 12.90
C TYR A 273 -6.14 -15.56 13.80
N SER A 274 -5.93 -15.38 15.10
CA SER A 274 -7.02 -15.44 16.07
C SER A 274 -6.83 -14.57 17.28
N LEU A 275 -7.97 -14.17 17.83
CA LEU A 275 -8.10 -13.57 19.15
C LEU A 275 -8.88 -14.53 20.05
N SER A 276 -8.30 -14.88 21.20
CA SER A 276 -9.04 -15.51 22.28
C SER A 276 -9.39 -14.48 23.34
N VAL A 277 -10.67 -14.46 23.72
CA VAL A 277 -11.22 -13.58 24.75
C VAL A 277 -11.60 -14.44 25.94
N GLN A 278 -11.04 -14.13 27.10
CA GLN A 278 -11.52 -14.69 28.36
C GLN A 278 -12.52 -13.73 28.99
N SER A 279 -13.68 -14.27 29.35
CA SER A 279 -14.70 -13.59 30.14
C SER A 279 -14.91 -14.34 31.45
N TYR A 280 -15.12 -13.61 32.54
CA TYR A 280 -15.53 -14.19 33.82
C TYR A 280 -16.97 -13.81 34.11
N THR A 281 -17.80 -14.81 34.39
CA THR A 281 -19.23 -14.64 34.65
C THR A 281 -19.59 -15.28 35.97
N ILE A 282 -20.47 -14.64 36.73
CA ILE A 282 -21.09 -15.22 37.94
C ILE A 282 -22.56 -15.43 37.61
N SER A 283 -23.04 -16.66 37.47
CA SER A 283 -24.42 -16.94 37.06
C SER A 283 -25.14 -17.81 38.09
N ASN A 284 -26.38 -17.46 38.43
CA ASN A 284 -27.26 -18.28 39.27
C ASN A 284 -28.42 -18.83 38.42
N GLY A 285 -28.12 -19.70 37.46
CA GLY A 285 -29.14 -20.34 36.59
C GLY A 285 -29.79 -19.40 35.57
N THR A 286 -29.08 -18.33 35.19
CA THR A 286 -29.49 -17.38 34.15
C THR A 286 -28.50 -17.45 33.00
N THR A 287 -29.00 -17.36 31.77
CA THR A 287 -28.21 -17.46 30.54
C THR A 287 -27.89 -16.09 29.94
N TYR A 288 -26.70 -15.97 29.32
CA TYR A 288 -26.24 -14.72 28.70
C TYR A 288 -25.70 -14.90 27.29
N ALA A 289 -25.94 -13.90 26.45
CA ALA A 289 -25.23 -13.67 25.20
C ALA A 289 -24.43 -12.36 25.31
N THR A 290 -23.17 -12.38 24.91
CA THR A 290 -22.30 -11.19 25.02
C THR A 290 -21.73 -10.85 23.65
N VAL A 291 -21.81 -9.57 23.30
CA VAL A 291 -21.21 -8.98 22.10
C VAL A 291 -20.06 -8.09 22.54
N TYR A 292 -18.90 -8.28 21.92
CA TYR A 292 -17.69 -7.52 22.18
C TYR A 292 -17.30 -6.74 20.93
N ASP A 293 -17.10 -5.44 21.08
CA ASP A 293 -16.51 -4.60 20.05
C ASP A 293 -15.02 -4.46 20.35
N TYR A 294 -14.18 -4.91 19.42
CA TYR A 294 -12.73 -4.73 19.51
C TYR A 294 -12.26 -3.77 18.44
N THR A 295 -11.37 -2.87 18.88
CA THR A 295 -10.50 -2.16 17.96
C THR A 295 -9.13 -2.82 18.00
N VAL A 296 -8.73 -3.32 16.85
CA VAL A 296 -7.44 -3.95 16.62
C VAL A 296 -6.53 -2.93 15.94
N TRP A 297 -5.39 -2.69 16.57
CA TRP A 297 -4.31 -1.89 16.02
C TRP A 297 -3.24 -2.84 15.49
N LEU A 298 -2.69 -2.54 14.32
CA LEU A 298 -1.73 -3.40 13.63
C LEU A 298 -0.41 -2.69 13.43
#